data_AF-A0AAU4MD95-F1
#
_entry.id   AF-A0AAU4MD95-F1
#
_cell.length_a   1.000
_cell.length_b   1.000
_cell.length_c   1.000
_cell.angle_alpha   90.00
_cell.angle_beta   90.00
_cell.angle_gamma   90.00
#
_symmetry.space_group_name_H-M   'P 1'
#
loop_
_entity.id
_entity.type
_entity.pdbx_description
1 polymer ?
#
loop_
_entity_poly.entity_id
_entity_poly.type
_entity_poly.pdbx_seq_one_letter_code
_entity_poly.pdbx_strand_id
1 'polypeptide(L)'
;MSDAVSQYGFTAARRGYAPEQVDRTLAALTAQRDEAWERLSVLGAGLREMEKRLDEFVQAAADAPAPDYNLLSEQAAGLAVTAEKESRAVREAAERFAEDTRDEVYEAGQELARTSEEYATAVRTEADQATRRSEERTRAEAEKLRGEADAEARAARDAATSYAAQVRVAAAEASERAEAKLAELRRGADEMFAAAVARADAGDTEVAQTAARRLKEAEQYRESVLGKVKQSDAEAQAKADQLIDRARREAERINAASDQEQVEFAERHEVVQQHLDHIKGTLASLTGAAVGAIEPEQAAEAPGPVRPAAAPAPVDAEADTGEIAVVQDASSASSASSASSASSASSASSASSGPSGPSAPVVPGPAPEADTTVLPVTSDGEAPEFTPGRVSAAPPKPSTPPGEPVEGTDAATRIIPKIVIVDDGSDYATPHTVAHRRT
;
A
#
# COMPACT_ATOMS: atom_id res chain seq x y z
N MET A 1 50.83 -51.86 13.54
CA MET A 1 50.33 -50.58 12.99
C MET A 1 49.61 -49.92 14.15
N SER A 2 50.18 -48.82 14.66
CA SER A 2 49.74 -48.16 15.89
C SER A 2 48.39 -47.49 15.66
N ASP A 3 47.35 -47.97 16.33
CA ASP A 3 46.06 -47.32 16.28
C ASP A 3 46.13 -46.03 17.11
N ALA A 4 45.81 -44.91 16.48
CA ALA A 4 45.99 -43.59 17.04
C ALA A 4 44.93 -43.32 18.11
N VAL A 5 45.22 -43.69 19.36
CA VAL A 5 44.39 -43.31 20.50
C VAL A 5 44.51 -41.80 20.69
N SER A 6 43.43 -41.07 20.39
CA SER A 6 43.30 -39.63 20.62
C SER A 6 43.56 -39.30 22.11
N GLN A 7 44.49 -38.39 22.40
CA GLN A 7 44.82 -37.90 23.75
C GLN A 7 43.67 -37.15 24.45
N TYR A 8 42.62 -36.81 23.71
CA TYR A 8 41.35 -36.36 24.23
C TYR A 8 40.37 -37.51 24.02
N GLY A 9 39.81 -38.08 25.09
CA GLY A 9 39.07 -39.36 25.16
C GLY A 9 37.80 -39.50 24.31
N PHE A 10 37.79 -38.98 23.09
CA PHE A 10 36.82 -39.24 22.05
C PHE A 10 37.35 -40.35 21.16
N THR A 11 36.77 -41.53 21.28
CA THR A 11 36.92 -42.58 20.26
C THR A 11 36.20 -42.13 19.00
N ALA A 12 36.77 -42.40 17.82
CA ALA A 12 36.13 -42.11 16.54
C ALA A 12 34.95 -43.08 16.31
N ALA A 13 33.92 -43.01 17.15
CA ALA A 13 32.67 -43.71 16.96
C ALA A 13 31.93 -43.04 15.78
N ARG A 14 32.23 -43.50 14.56
CA ARG A 14 31.36 -43.26 13.39
C ARG A 14 30.01 -43.91 13.69
N ARG A 15 29.06 -43.11 14.18
CA ARG A 15 27.62 -43.41 14.34
C ARG A 15 27.30 -44.89 14.65
N GLY A 16 27.35 -45.23 15.92
CA GLY A 16 26.52 -46.32 16.48
C GLY A 16 27.21 -47.63 16.87
N TYR A 17 28.47 -47.88 16.49
CA TYR A 17 29.16 -49.13 16.87
C TYR A 17 30.63 -48.88 17.26
N ALA A 18 31.12 -49.63 18.27
CA ALA A 18 32.52 -49.61 18.68
C ALA A 18 33.35 -50.57 17.79
N PRO A 19 34.39 -50.09 17.08
CA PRO A 19 35.12 -50.91 16.10
C PRO A 19 35.76 -52.17 16.70
N GLU A 20 36.21 -52.12 17.94
CA GLU A 20 36.84 -53.22 18.68
C GLU A 20 35.82 -54.29 19.09
N GLN A 21 34.53 -53.95 19.14
CA GLN A 21 33.46 -54.94 19.27
C GLN A 21 33.25 -55.65 17.93
N VAL A 22 33.27 -54.91 16.82
CA VAL A 22 33.18 -55.48 15.47
C VAL A 22 34.36 -56.42 15.21
N ASP A 23 35.60 -56.00 15.50
CA ASP A 23 36.79 -56.82 15.29
C ASP A 23 36.79 -58.09 16.13
N ARG A 24 36.36 -58.01 17.40
CA ARG A 24 36.18 -59.21 18.24
C ARG A 24 35.11 -60.15 17.69
N THR A 25 33.97 -59.61 17.22
CA THR A 25 32.92 -60.43 16.61
C THR A 25 33.36 -61.05 15.29
N LEU A 26 34.11 -60.32 14.46
CA LEU A 26 34.66 -60.82 13.20
C LEU A 26 35.70 -61.91 13.46
N ALA A 27 36.59 -61.73 14.44
CA ALA A 27 37.56 -62.75 14.82
C ALA A 27 36.86 -64.02 15.34
N ALA A 28 35.83 -63.87 16.19
CA ALA A 28 35.04 -65.00 16.68
C ALA A 28 34.28 -65.72 15.56
N LEU A 29 33.63 -64.98 14.65
CA LEU A 29 32.94 -65.55 13.49
C LEU A 29 33.90 -66.24 12.51
N THR A 30 35.10 -65.68 12.34
CA THR A 30 36.14 -66.28 11.49
C THR A 30 36.66 -67.58 12.10
N ALA A 31 36.89 -67.61 13.42
CA ALA A 31 37.27 -68.84 14.12
C ALA A 31 36.16 -69.91 14.06
N GLN A 32 34.90 -69.52 14.25
CA GLN A 32 33.75 -70.42 14.12
C GLN A 32 33.60 -70.95 12.68
N ARG A 33 33.83 -70.10 11.68
CA ARG A 33 33.88 -70.51 10.28
C ARG A 33 34.97 -71.57 10.11
N ASP A 34 36.20 -71.28 10.51
CA ASP A 34 37.34 -72.17 10.28
C ASP A 34 37.14 -73.51 11.00
N GLU A 35 36.62 -73.51 12.23
CA GLU A 35 36.22 -74.72 12.94
C GLU A 35 35.11 -75.51 12.21
N ALA A 36 34.10 -74.82 11.68
CA ALA A 36 33.05 -75.47 10.89
C ALA A 36 33.61 -76.07 9.58
N TRP A 37 34.57 -75.41 8.95
CA TRP A 37 35.27 -75.92 7.77
C TRP A 37 36.11 -77.14 8.08
N GLU A 38 36.82 -77.15 9.21
CA GLU A 38 37.55 -78.32 9.69
C GLU A 38 36.59 -79.49 9.95
N ARG A 39 35.48 -79.27 10.67
CA ARG A 39 34.45 -80.30 10.88
C ARG A 39 33.87 -80.82 9.57
N LEU A 40 33.59 -79.95 8.60
CA LEU A 40 33.10 -80.34 7.28
C LEU A 40 34.15 -81.17 6.53
N SER A 41 35.43 -80.82 6.64
CA SER A 41 36.52 -81.58 6.02
C SER A 41 36.68 -82.97 6.63
N VAL A 42 36.58 -83.09 7.96
CA VAL A 42 36.63 -84.37 8.69
C VAL A 42 35.41 -85.22 8.36
N LEU A 43 34.21 -84.64 8.37
CA LEU A 43 32.99 -85.33 7.97
C LEU A 43 33.02 -85.76 6.50
N GLY A 44 33.52 -84.90 5.60
CA GLY A 44 33.68 -85.22 4.18
C GLY A 44 34.72 -86.32 3.94
N ALA A 45 35.82 -86.34 4.68
CA ALA A 45 36.79 -87.43 4.64
C ALA A 45 36.21 -88.73 5.22
N GLY A 46 35.48 -88.65 6.34
CA GLY A 46 34.78 -89.78 6.94
C GLY A 46 33.70 -90.35 6.02
N LEU A 47 32.95 -89.49 5.32
CA LEU A 47 31.95 -89.90 4.34
C LEU A 47 32.61 -90.64 3.18
N ARG A 48 33.69 -90.10 2.59
CA ARG A 48 34.43 -90.80 1.52
C ARG A 48 35.00 -92.14 1.96
N GLU A 49 35.48 -92.24 3.20
CA GLU A 49 35.96 -93.51 3.76
C GLU A 49 34.81 -94.50 4.01
N MET A 50 33.63 -94.02 4.40
CA MET A 50 32.42 -94.84 4.53
C MET A 50 31.91 -95.28 3.15
N GLU A 51 31.89 -94.40 2.14
CA GLU A 51 31.57 -94.72 0.74
C GLU A 51 32.52 -95.78 0.20
N LYS A 52 33.83 -95.61 0.41
CA LYS A 52 34.83 -96.60 0.00
C LYS A 52 34.63 -97.95 0.69
N ARG A 53 34.40 -97.97 2.01
CA ARG A 53 34.11 -99.23 2.71
C ARG A 53 32.80 -99.86 2.26
N LEU A 54 31.79 -99.05 1.96
CA LEU A 54 30.54 -99.54 1.39
C LEU A 54 30.78 -100.16 0.03
N ASP A 55 31.54 -99.52 -0.85
CA ASP A 55 31.93 -100.07 -2.15
C ASP A 55 32.70 -101.39 -1.97
N GLU A 56 33.65 -101.46 -1.03
CA GLU A 56 34.37 -102.69 -0.69
C GLU A 56 33.40 -103.80 -0.22
N PHE A 57 32.40 -103.48 0.60
CA PHE A 57 31.39 -104.44 1.03
C PHE A 57 30.45 -104.87 -0.11
N VAL A 58 30.04 -103.94 -0.96
CA VAL A 58 29.19 -104.23 -2.13
C VAL A 58 29.95 -105.11 -3.12
N GLN A 59 31.22 -104.82 -3.38
CA GLN A 59 32.08 -105.65 -4.23
C GLN A 59 32.32 -107.02 -3.59
N ALA A 60 32.64 -107.09 -2.30
CA ALA A 60 32.80 -108.36 -1.59
C ALA A 60 31.50 -109.20 -1.59
N ALA A 61 30.33 -108.55 -1.53
CA ALA A 61 29.04 -109.21 -1.64
C ALA A 61 28.72 -109.66 -3.08
N ALA A 62 29.16 -108.90 -4.09
CA ALA A 62 29.03 -109.27 -5.50
C ALA A 62 29.97 -110.42 -5.90
N ASP A 63 31.17 -110.45 -5.32
CA ASP A 63 32.18 -111.51 -5.49
C ASP A 63 31.84 -112.78 -4.68
N ALA A 64 30.98 -112.66 -3.67
CA ALA A 64 30.52 -113.81 -2.89
C ALA A 64 29.68 -114.75 -3.76
N PRO A 65 29.95 -116.07 -3.75
CA PRO A 65 29.11 -117.04 -4.45
C PRO A 65 27.68 -116.99 -3.93
N ALA A 66 26.70 -117.13 -4.83
CA ALA A 66 25.30 -117.27 -4.42
C ALA A 66 25.17 -118.43 -3.41
N PRO A 67 24.52 -118.24 -2.26
CA PRO A 67 24.40 -119.29 -1.26
C PRO A 67 23.60 -120.47 -1.82
N ASP A 68 24.22 -121.65 -1.88
CA ASP A 68 23.57 -122.87 -2.35
C ASP A 68 22.82 -123.56 -1.20
N TYR A 69 21.55 -123.18 -1.04
CA TYR A 69 20.68 -123.71 0.01
C TYR A 69 20.27 -125.18 -0.20
N ASN A 70 20.54 -125.76 -1.38
CA ASN A 70 20.30 -127.19 -1.63
C ASN A 70 21.21 -128.08 -0.78
N LEU A 71 22.36 -127.57 -0.36
CA LEU A 71 23.30 -128.27 0.53
C LEU A 71 22.75 -128.43 1.96
N LEU A 72 21.82 -127.57 2.38
CA LEU A 72 21.17 -127.65 3.70
C LEU A 72 19.94 -128.57 3.67
N SER A 73 19.01 -128.35 2.74
CA SER A 73 17.86 -129.21 2.47
C SER A 73 17.04 -128.70 1.28
N GLU A 74 16.22 -129.57 0.67
CA GLU A 74 15.23 -129.16 -0.34
C GLU A 74 14.22 -128.13 0.20
N GLN A 75 13.84 -128.25 1.49
CA GLN A 75 12.96 -127.28 2.15
C GLN A 75 13.62 -125.90 2.28
N ALA A 76 14.92 -125.84 2.61
CA ALA A 76 15.65 -124.58 2.71
C ALA A 76 15.76 -123.86 1.35
N ALA A 77 15.99 -124.61 0.26
CA ALA A 77 15.98 -124.05 -1.10
C ALA A 77 14.58 -123.52 -1.50
N GLY A 78 13.51 -124.25 -1.15
CA GLY A 78 12.13 -123.80 -1.37
C GLY A 78 11.76 -122.51 -0.59
N LEU A 79 12.23 -122.39 0.65
CA LEU A 79 12.07 -121.17 1.46
C LEU A 79 12.83 -119.98 0.87
N ALA A 80 14.07 -120.18 0.38
CA ALA A 80 14.86 -119.11 -0.24
C ALA A 80 14.16 -118.53 -1.49
N VAL A 81 13.65 -119.39 -2.37
CA VAL A 81 12.88 -118.94 -3.56
C VAL A 81 11.61 -118.21 -3.16
N THR A 82 10.94 -118.64 -2.09
CA THR A 82 9.73 -117.98 -1.58
C THR A 82 10.07 -116.60 -1.00
N ALA A 83 11.13 -116.51 -0.20
CA ALA A 83 11.62 -115.25 0.37
C ALA A 83 12.05 -114.25 -0.71
N GLU A 84 12.72 -114.71 -1.79
CA GLU A 84 13.06 -113.84 -2.92
C GLU A 84 11.81 -113.31 -3.63
N LYS A 85 10.82 -114.16 -3.86
CA LYS A 85 9.54 -113.74 -4.47
C LYS A 85 8.79 -112.74 -3.58
N GLU A 86 8.73 -113.00 -2.28
CA GLU A 86 8.11 -112.08 -1.31
C GLU A 86 8.88 -110.76 -1.23
N SER A 87 10.22 -110.79 -1.20
CA SER A 87 11.04 -109.57 -1.19
C SER A 87 10.82 -108.72 -2.44
N ARG A 88 10.72 -109.34 -3.61
CA ARG A 88 10.41 -108.66 -4.87
C ARG A 88 9.00 -108.08 -4.85
N ALA A 89 8.02 -108.84 -4.36
CA ALA A 89 6.64 -108.38 -4.25
C ALA A 89 6.52 -107.18 -3.30
N VAL A 90 7.20 -107.20 -2.15
CA VAL A 90 7.25 -106.08 -1.19
C VAL A 90 7.92 -104.86 -1.83
N ARG A 91 9.03 -105.06 -2.54
CA ARG A 91 9.72 -103.96 -3.23
C ARG A 91 8.84 -103.33 -4.31
N GLU A 92 8.22 -104.14 -5.18
CA GLU A 92 7.30 -103.63 -6.21
C GLU A 92 6.09 -102.92 -5.59
N ALA A 93 5.55 -103.43 -4.47
CA ALA A 93 4.46 -102.77 -3.76
C ALA A 93 4.89 -101.43 -3.16
N ALA A 94 6.10 -101.36 -2.58
CA ALA A 94 6.66 -100.12 -2.04
C ALA A 94 6.97 -99.10 -3.14
N GLU A 95 7.48 -99.53 -4.30
CA GLU A 95 7.73 -98.68 -5.47
C GLU A 95 6.41 -98.09 -5.99
N ARG A 96 5.37 -98.91 -6.20
CA ARG A 96 4.03 -98.44 -6.61
C ARG A 96 3.44 -97.46 -5.58
N PHE A 97 3.49 -97.80 -4.30
CA PHE A 97 2.98 -96.91 -3.25
C PHE A 97 3.72 -95.55 -3.23
N ALA A 98 5.03 -95.56 -3.46
CA ALA A 98 5.82 -94.32 -3.54
C ALA A 98 5.49 -93.50 -4.80
N GLU A 99 5.18 -94.15 -5.92
CA GLU A 99 4.70 -93.50 -7.15
C GLU A 99 3.31 -92.89 -6.93
N ASP A 100 2.35 -93.65 -6.40
CA ASP A 100 1.01 -93.19 -6.09
C ASP A 100 1.05 -91.97 -5.14
N THR A 101 1.86 -92.06 -4.07
CA THR A 101 2.03 -90.94 -3.11
C THR A 101 2.64 -89.71 -3.78
N ARG A 102 3.60 -89.88 -4.72
CA ARG A 102 4.20 -88.76 -5.45
C ARG A 102 3.19 -88.09 -6.37
N ASP A 103 2.39 -88.88 -7.07
CA ASP A 103 1.36 -88.37 -7.97
C ASP A 103 0.28 -87.63 -7.18
N GLU A 104 -0.19 -88.18 -6.05
CA GLU A 104 -1.13 -87.49 -5.14
C GLU A 104 -0.59 -86.15 -4.63
N VAL A 105 0.66 -86.12 -4.16
CA VAL A 105 1.29 -84.88 -3.68
C VAL A 105 1.50 -83.88 -4.82
N TYR A 106 1.83 -84.35 -6.01
CA TYR A 106 1.97 -83.49 -7.19
C TYR A 106 0.64 -82.88 -7.60
N GLU A 107 -0.44 -83.66 -7.68
CA GLU A 107 -1.78 -83.17 -7.98
C GLU A 107 -2.27 -82.17 -6.93
N ALA A 108 -2.12 -82.49 -5.63
CA ALA A 108 -2.46 -81.58 -4.55
C ALA A 108 -1.64 -80.26 -4.61
N GLY A 109 -0.36 -80.34 -4.97
CA GLY A 109 0.50 -79.18 -5.18
C GLY A 109 0.02 -78.30 -6.35
N GLN A 110 -0.41 -78.90 -7.45
CA GLN A 110 -0.93 -78.19 -8.62
C GLN A 110 -2.29 -77.54 -8.36
N GLU A 111 -3.16 -78.20 -7.61
CA GLU A 111 -4.43 -77.63 -7.16
C GLU A 111 -4.22 -76.44 -6.21
N LEU A 112 -3.30 -76.58 -5.26
CA LEU A 112 -2.94 -75.49 -4.36
C LEU A 112 -2.33 -74.30 -5.12
N ALA A 113 -1.50 -74.56 -6.12
CA ALA A 113 -0.92 -73.52 -6.98
C ALA A 113 -2.02 -72.78 -7.77
N ARG A 114 -2.93 -73.50 -8.43
CA ARG A 114 -4.06 -72.88 -9.15
C ARG A 114 -4.96 -72.05 -8.24
N THR A 115 -5.37 -72.60 -7.10
CA THR A 115 -6.24 -71.88 -6.16
C THR A 115 -5.56 -70.63 -5.60
N SER A 116 -4.25 -70.70 -5.35
CA SER A 116 -3.45 -69.52 -4.95
C SER A 116 -3.37 -68.47 -6.06
N GLU A 117 -3.21 -68.87 -7.32
CA GLU A 117 -3.21 -67.97 -8.47
C GLU A 117 -4.58 -67.31 -8.70
N GLU A 118 -5.66 -68.09 -8.63
CA GLU A 118 -7.04 -67.60 -8.72
C GLU A 118 -7.36 -66.61 -7.60
N TYR A 119 -6.95 -66.91 -6.37
CA TYR A 119 -7.11 -65.99 -5.25
C TYR A 119 -6.29 -64.69 -5.44
N ALA A 120 -5.02 -64.80 -5.84
CA ALA A 120 -4.16 -63.65 -6.07
C ALA A 120 -4.69 -62.76 -7.21
N THR A 121 -5.21 -63.35 -8.29
CA THR A 121 -5.82 -62.61 -9.40
C THR A 121 -7.12 -61.94 -8.96
N ALA A 122 -7.99 -62.64 -8.23
CA ALA A 122 -9.22 -62.05 -7.68
C ALA A 122 -8.92 -60.83 -6.80
N VAL A 123 -7.99 -60.96 -5.85
CA VAL A 123 -7.58 -59.86 -4.96
C VAL A 123 -7.00 -58.68 -5.74
N ARG A 124 -6.14 -58.92 -6.75
CA ARG A 124 -5.62 -57.85 -7.61
C ARG A 124 -6.74 -57.14 -8.37
N THR A 125 -7.67 -57.90 -8.97
CA THR A 125 -8.78 -57.30 -9.72
C THR A 125 -9.72 -56.47 -8.82
N GLU A 126 -9.96 -56.92 -7.58
CA GLU A 126 -10.77 -56.17 -6.61
C GLU A 126 -10.06 -54.89 -6.17
N ALA A 127 -8.75 -54.96 -5.90
CA ALA A 127 -7.94 -53.79 -5.55
C ALA A 127 -7.91 -52.75 -6.69
N ASP A 128 -7.77 -53.19 -7.94
CA ASP A 128 -7.83 -52.32 -9.11
C ASP A 128 -9.20 -51.65 -9.26
N GLN A 129 -10.29 -52.39 -9.05
CA GLN A 129 -11.64 -51.85 -9.09
C GLN A 129 -11.91 -50.87 -7.93
N ALA A 130 -11.40 -51.14 -6.73
CA ALA A 130 -11.49 -50.22 -5.60
C ALA A 130 -10.74 -48.92 -5.88
N THR A 131 -9.54 -49.02 -6.47
CA THR A 131 -8.73 -47.86 -6.87
C THR A 131 -9.45 -47.02 -7.92
N ARG A 132 -9.97 -47.64 -8.99
CA ARG A 132 -10.76 -46.93 -10.02
C ARG A 132 -11.97 -46.21 -9.45
N ARG A 133 -12.76 -46.88 -8.58
CA ARG A 133 -13.90 -46.25 -7.90
C ARG A 133 -13.48 -45.06 -7.03
N SER A 134 -12.32 -45.14 -6.39
CA SER A 134 -11.78 -44.03 -5.61
C SER A 134 -11.32 -42.86 -6.49
N GLU A 135 -10.64 -43.14 -7.60
CA GLU A 135 -10.25 -42.12 -8.58
C GLU A 135 -11.45 -41.43 -9.22
N GLU A 136 -12.48 -42.18 -9.62
CA GLU A 136 -13.69 -41.61 -10.20
C GLU A 136 -14.43 -40.71 -9.20
N ARG A 137 -14.55 -41.15 -7.94
CA ARG A 137 -15.16 -40.34 -6.88
C ARG A 137 -14.38 -39.05 -6.63
N THR A 138 -13.06 -39.14 -6.49
CA THR A 138 -12.21 -37.98 -6.23
C THR A 138 -12.18 -37.02 -7.42
N ARG A 139 -12.21 -37.51 -8.67
CA ARG A 139 -12.38 -36.67 -9.87
C ARG A 139 -13.73 -35.97 -9.88
N ALA A 140 -14.83 -36.68 -9.61
CA ALA A 140 -16.16 -36.10 -9.56
C ALA A 140 -16.28 -35.02 -8.47
N GLU A 141 -15.70 -35.25 -7.29
CA GLU A 141 -15.63 -34.27 -6.21
C GLU A 141 -14.80 -33.03 -6.61
N ALA A 142 -13.65 -33.24 -7.25
CA ALA A 142 -12.81 -32.14 -7.73
C ALA A 142 -13.50 -31.31 -8.83
N GLU A 143 -14.22 -31.95 -9.75
CA GLU A 143 -15.01 -31.27 -10.79
C GLU A 143 -16.17 -30.48 -10.19
N LYS A 144 -16.87 -31.05 -9.20
CA LYS A 144 -17.92 -30.35 -8.46
C LYS A 144 -17.38 -29.11 -7.75
N LEU A 145 -16.27 -29.22 -7.02
CA LEU A 145 -15.63 -28.09 -6.33
C LEU A 145 -15.18 -27.00 -7.31
N ARG A 146 -14.63 -27.39 -8.48
CA ARG A 146 -14.30 -26.43 -9.54
C ARG A 146 -15.53 -25.72 -10.08
N GLY A 147 -16.61 -26.47 -10.35
CA GLY A 147 -17.87 -25.90 -10.82
C GLY A 147 -18.49 -24.92 -9.82
N GLU A 148 -18.45 -25.24 -8.53
CA GLU A 148 -18.91 -24.37 -7.44
C GLU A 148 -18.06 -23.09 -7.35
N ALA A 149 -16.73 -23.22 -7.37
CA ALA A 149 -15.82 -22.08 -7.33
C ALA A 149 -15.98 -21.16 -8.55
N ASP A 150 -16.18 -21.73 -9.75
CA ASP A 150 -16.42 -20.95 -10.97
C ASP A 150 -17.77 -20.22 -10.91
N ALA A 151 -18.81 -20.86 -10.38
CA ALA A 151 -20.12 -20.24 -10.19
C ALA A 151 -20.05 -19.08 -9.18
N GLU A 152 -19.36 -19.28 -8.04
CA GLU A 152 -19.16 -18.25 -7.03
C GLU A 152 -18.34 -17.07 -7.60
N ALA A 153 -17.26 -17.35 -8.33
CA ALA A 153 -16.45 -16.32 -8.96
C ALA A 153 -17.23 -15.49 -10.00
N ARG A 154 -18.15 -16.12 -10.75
CA ARG A 154 -19.05 -15.40 -11.66
C ARG A 154 -20.05 -14.55 -10.89
N ALA A 155 -20.71 -15.11 -9.89
CA ALA A 155 -21.67 -14.37 -9.05
C ALA A 155 -21.02 -13.15 -8.37
N ALA A 156 -19.79 -13.30 -7.85
CA ALA A 156 -19.03 -12.21 -7.25
C ALA A 156 -18.69 -11.11 -8.27
N ARG A 157 -18.31 -11.48 -9.51
CA ARG A 157 -18.08 -10.50 -10.59
C ARG A 157 -19.36 -9.78 -10.99
N ASP A 158 -20.47 -10.49 -11.11
CA ASP A 158 -21.77 -9.90 -11.48
C ASP A 158 -22.28 -8.96 -10.37
N ALA A 159 -22.11 -9.35 -9.11
CA ALA A 159 -22.41 -8.50 -7.95
C ALA A 159 -21.52 -7.24 -7.93
N ALA A 160 -20.21 -7.38 -8.16
CA ALA A 160 -19.29 -6.24 -8.18
C ALA A 160 -19.57 -5.28 -9.34
N THR A 161 -19.87 -5.80 -10.53
CA THR A 161 -20.18 -4.98 -11.71
C THR A 161 -21.53 -4.27 -11.59
N SER A 162 -22.56 -4.95 -11.07
CA SER A 162 -23.85 -4.32 -10.79
C SER A 162 -23.75 -3.24 -9.70
N TYR A 163 -22.99 -3.49 -8.62
CA TYR A 163 -22.71 -2.48 -7.60
C TYR A 163 -21.95 -1.29 -8.19
N ALA A 164 -20.91 -1.51 -9.00
CA ALA A 164 -20.18 -0.44 -9.67
C ALA A 164 -21.08 0.39 -10.60
N ALA A 165 -22.03 -0.24 -11.30
CA ALA A 165 -23.01 0.46 -12.12
C ALA A 165 -23.95 1.32 -11.26
N GLN A 166 -24.45 0.80 -10.14
CA GLN A 166 -25.28 1.57 -9.19
C GLN A 166 -24.53 2.78 -8.64
N VAL A 167 -23.27 2.63 -8.25
CA VAL A 167 -22.44 3.74 -7.75
C VAL A 167 -22.24 4.80 -8.82
N ARG A 168 -22.02 4.41 -10.09
CA ARG A 168 -21.90 5.37 -11.20
C ARG A 168 -23.19 6.16 -11.43
N VAL A 169 -24.34 5.49 -11.38
CA VAL A 169 -25.65 6.17 -11.50
C VAL A 169 -25.86 7.12 -10.33
N ALA A 170 -25.65 6.66 -9.10
CA ALA A 170 -25.79 7.49 -7.90
C ALA A 170 -24.85 8.71 -7.92
N ALA A 171 -23.61 8.54 -8.39
CA ALA A 171 -22.66 9.62 -8.56
C ALA A 171 -23.10 10.62 -9.64
N ALA A 172 -23.63 10.16 -10.77
CA ALA A 172 -24.16 11.00 -11.83
C ALA A 172 -25.37 11.83 -11.33
N GLU A 173 -26.31 11.19 -10.64
CA GLU A 173 -27.44 11.91 -10.04
C GLU A 173 -26.99 12.90 -8.95
N ALA A 174 -25.97 12.57 -8.16
CA ALA A 174 -25.41 13.49 -7.18
C ALA A 174 -24.76 14.70 -7.86
N SER A 175 -24.06 14.51 -8.98
CA SER A 175 -23.50 15.62 -9.77
C SER A 175 -24.59 16.50 -10.36
N GLU A 176 -25.66 15.93 -10.92
CA GLU A 176 -26.78 16.69 -11.46
C GLU A 176 -27.46 17.54 -10.39
N ARG A 177 -27.71 16.97 -9.20
CA ARG A 177 -28.26 17.71 -8.05
C ARG A 177 -27.32 18.84 -7.60
N ALA A 178 -26.01 18.62 -7.59
CA ALA A 178 -25.04 19.64 -7.23
C ALA A 178 -24.99 20.79 -8.25
N GLU A 179 -25.04 20.47 -9.54
CA GLU A 179 -25.09 21.47 -10.62
C GLU A 179 -26.39 22.28 -10.57
N ALA A 180 -27.53 21.63 -10.35
CA ALA A 180 -28.82 22.30 -10.19
C ALA A 180 -28.78 23.30 -9.03
N LYS A 181 -28.28 22.88 -7.87
CA LYS A 181 -28.12 23.76 -6.69
C LYS A 181 -27.16 24.92 -6.96
N LEU A 182 -26.05 24.68 -7.68
CA LEU A 182 -25.13 25.74 -8.05
C LEU A 182 -25.77 26.75 -9.01
N ALA A 183 -26.59 26.28 -9.96
CA ALA A 183 -27.33 27.14 -10.88
C ALA A 183 -28.36 28.01 -10.14
N GLU A 184 -29.06 27.45 -9.15
CA GLU A 184 -29.96 28.21 -8.26
C GLU A 184 -29.21 29.30 -7.48
N LEU A 185 -28.06 28.95 -6.88
CA LEU A 185 -27.23 29.91 -6.14
C LEU A 185 -26.71 31.03 -7.06
N ARG A 186 -26.31 30.69 -8.30
CA ARG A 186 -25.89 31.69 -9.30
C ARG A 186 -27.02 32.63 -9.67
N ARG A 187 -28.22 32.10 -9.97
CA ARG A 187 -29.41 32.94 -10.24
C ARG A 187 -29.72 33.87 -9.07
N GLY A 188 -29.71 33.35 -7.84
CA GLY A 188 -29.93 34.16 -6.65
C GLY A 188 -28.86 35.25 -6.46
N ALA A 189 -27.59 34.95 -6.74
CA ALA A 189 -26.51 35.92 -6.70
C ALA A 189 -26.67 37.01 -7.78
N ASP A 190 -27.03 36.61 -9.01
CA ASP A 190 -27.27 37.54 -10.13
C ASP A 190 -28.45 38.47 -9.84
N GLU A 191 -29.54 37.94 -9.27
CA GLU A 191 -30.70 38.72 -8.84
C GLU A 191 -30.35 39.73 -7.73
N MET A 192 -29.60 39.30 -6.71
CA MET A 192 -29.14 40.19 -5.64
C MET A 192 -28.20 41.28 -6.19
N PHE A 193 -27.30 40.92 -7.10
CA PHE A 193 -26.38 41.87 -7.72
C PHE A 193 -27.15 42.87 -8.59
N ALA A 194 -28.08 42.42 -9.42
CA ALA A 194 -28.94 43.29 -10.22
C ALA A 194 -29.76 44.25 -9.34
N ALA A 195 -30.30 43.78 -8.22
CA ALA A 195 -31.02 44.62 -7.26
C ALA A 195 -30.10 45.65 -6.57
N ALA A 196 -28.86 45.28 -6.24
CA ALA A 196 -27.88 46.18 -5.66
C ALA A 196 -27.44 47.27 -6.65
N VAL A 197 -27.17 46.90 -7.90
CA VAL A 197 -26.84 47.84 -8.99
C VAL A 197 -28.01 48.80 -9.23
N ALA A 198 -29.24 48.31 -9.34
CA ALA A 198 -30.42 49.16 -9.53
C ALA A 198 -30.61 50.17 -8.37
N ARG A 199 -30.31 49.76 -7.12
CA ARG A 199 -30.31 50.69 -5.97
C ARG A 199 -29.19 51.72 -6.04
N ALA A 200 -27.99 51.31 -6.44
CA ALA A 200 -26.86 52.22 -6.62
C ALA A 200 -27.16 53.25 -7.72
N ASP A 201 -27.64 52.80 -8.89
CA ASP A 201 -28.04 53.66 -10.00
C ASP A 201 -29.14 54.66 -9.57
N ALA A 202 -30.15 54.19 -8.81
CA ALA A 202 -31.18 55.07 -8.26
C ALA A 202 -30.58 56.15 -7.34
N GLY A 203 -29.69 55.76 -6.42
CA GLY A 203 -28.96 56.69 -5.56
C GLY A 203 -28.12 57.69 -6.35
N ASP A 204 -27.40 57.23 -7.38
CA ASP A 204 -26.60 58.09 -8.26
C ASP A 204 -27.48 59.08 -9.02
N THR A 205 -28.67 58.68 -9.48
CA THR A 205 -29.61 59.61 -10.11
C THR A 205 -30.13 60.68 -9.14
N GLU A 206 -30.39 60.32 -7.87
CA GLU A 206 -30.81 61.28 -6.84
C GLU A 206 -29.69 62.27 -6.51
N VAL A 207 -28.45 61.80 -6.35
CA VAL A 207 -27.28 62.65 -6.15
C VAL A 207 -27.04 63.55 -7.35
N ALA A 208 -27.13 63.04 -8.57
CA ALA A 208 -27.00 63.85 -9.78
C ALA A 208 -28.10 64.91 -9.89
N GLN A 209 -29.35 64.58 -9.56
CA GLN A 209 -30.46 65.53 -9.55
C GLN A 209 -30.28 66.63 -8.50
N THR A 210 -29.86 66.27 -7.28
CA THR A 210 -29.59 67.25 -6.22
C THR A 210 -28.40 68.13 -6.56
N ALA A 211 -27.32 67.57 -7.10
CA ALA A 211 -26.17 68.33 -7.60
C ALA A 211 -26.58 69.29 -8.73
N ALA A 212 -27.38 68.84 -9.71
CA ALA A 212 -27.88 69.70 -10.79
C ALA A 212 -28.78 70.83 -10.27
N ARG A 213 -29.61 70.58 -9.24
CA ARG A 213 -30.40 71.63 -8.57
C ARG A 213 -29.48 72.64 -7.87
N ARG A 214 -28.48 72.18 -7.12
CA ARG A 214 -27.49 73.05 -6.46
C ARG A 214 -26.68 73.87 -7.45
N LEU A 215 -26.30 73.29 -8.59
CA LEU A 215 -25.63 74.03 -9.67
C LEU A 215 -26.54 75.12 -10.24
N LYS A 216 -27.81 74.82 -10.54
CA LYS A 216 -28.78 75.84 -10.98
C LYS A 216 -28.98 76.94 -9.94
N GLU A 217 -29.10 76.60 -8.65
CA GLU A 217 -29.17 77.57 -7.56
C GLU A 217 -27.91 78.45 -7.50
N ALA A 218 -26.73 77.86 -7.65
CA ALA A 218 -25.46 78.58 -7.66
C ALA A 218 -25.31 79.48 -8.90
N GLU A 219 -25.74 79.03 -10.08
CA GLU A 219 -25.77 79.81 -11.32
C GLU A 219 -26.72 81.01 -11.19
N GLN A 220 -27.95 80.80 -10.69
CA GLN A 220 -28.91 81.88 -10.42
C GLN A 220 -28.38 82.87 -9.38
N TYR A 221 -27.75 82.37 -8.31
CA TYR A 221 -27.10 83.23 -7.32
C TYR A 221 -25.99 84.05 -7.97
N ARG A 222 -25.12 83.43 -8.78
CA ARG A 222 -24.06 84.11 -9.52
C ARG A 222 -24.62 85.17 -10.46
N GLU A 223 -25.66 84.86 -11.24
CA GLU A 223 -26.33 85.82 -12.12
C GLU A 223 -26.93 86.99 -11.34
N SER A 224 -27.56 86.72 -10.19
CA SER A 224 -28.11 87.76 -9.32
C SER A 224 -27.02 88.68 -8.75
N VAL A 225 -25.87 88.11 -8.34
CA VAL A 225 -24.72 88.86 -7.83
C VAL A 225 -24.08 89.66 -8.95
N LEU A 226 -23.87 89.08 -10.14
CA LEU A 226 -23.37 89.80 -11.31
C LEU A 226 -24.33 90.91 -11.74
N GLY A 227 -25.64 90.70 -11.63
CA GLY A 227 -26.65 91.74 -11.85
C GLY A 227 -26.52 92.90 -10.86
N LYS A 228 -26.37 92.60 -9.56
CA LYS A 228 -26.12 93.60 -8.51
C LYS A 228 -24.80 94.35 -8.71
N VAL A 229 -23.73 93.66 -9.09
CA VAL A 229 -22.43 94.27 -9.39
C VAL A 229 -22.54 95.20 -10.60
N LYS A 230 -23.17 94.76 -11.69
CA LYS A 230 -23.44 95.63 -12.86
C LYS A 230 -24.29 96.84 -12.49
N GLN A 231 -25.29 96.67 -11.62
CA GLN A 231 -26.11 97.78 -11.14
C GLN A 231 -25.28 98.74 -10.29
N SER A 232 -24.47 98.25 -9.35
CA SER A 232 -23.59 99.10 -8.54
C SER A 232 -22.54 99.81 -9.39
N ASP A 233 -22.01 99.15 -10.42
CA ASP A 233 -21.06 99.75 -11.37
C ASP A 233 -21.75 100.83 -12.21
N ALA A 234 -22.97 100.59 -12.69
CA ALA A 234 -23.77 101.58 -13.42
C ALA A 234 -24.16 102.77 -12.53
N GLU A 235 -24.52 102.53 -11.26
CA GLU A 235 -24.79 103.59 -10.27
C GLU A 235 -23.52 104.36 -9.92
N ALA A 236 -22.37 103.70 -9.81
CA ALA A 236 -21.07 104.34 -9.60
C ALA A 236 -20.66 105.20 -10.80
N GLN A 237 -20.86 104.70 -12.03
CA GLN A 237 -20.64 105.46 -13.27
C GLN A 237 -21.58 106.66 -13.36
N ALA A 238 -22.88 106.48 -13.09
CA ALA A 238 -23.83 107.60 -13.06
C ALA A 238 -23.47 108.65 -12.00
N LYS A 239 -22.99 108.25 -10.81
CA LYS A 239 -22.47 109.16 -9.79
C LYS A 239 -21.19 109.87 -10.24
N ALA A 240 -20.29 109.16 -10.92
CA ALA A 240 -19.08 109.75 -11.49
C ALA A 240 -19.42 110.78 -12.57
N ASP A 241 -20.34 110.48 -13.48
CA ASP A 241 -20.81 111.40 -14.52
C ASP A 241 -21.50 112.62 -13.89
N GLN A 242 -22.34 112.42 -12.86
CA GLN A 242 -22.95 113.54 -12.10
C GLN A 242 -21.92 114.42 -11.41
N LEU A 243 -20.85 113.83 -10.85
CA LEU A 243 -19.75 114.59 -10.25
C LEU A 243 -18.97 115.37 -11.31
N ILE A 244 -18.71 114.77 -12.48
CA ILE A 244 -18.04 115.44 -13.60
C ILE A 244 -18.90 116.59 -14.13
N ASP A 245 -20.21 116.40 -14.29
CA ASP A 245 -21.13 117.45 -14.72
C ASP A 245 -21.23 118.58 -13.68
N ARG A 246 -21.26 118.24 -12.38
CA ARG A 246 -21.21 119.25 -11.31
C ARG A 246 -19.91 120.02 -11.34
N ALA A 247 -18.77 119.34 -11.48
CA ALA A 247 -17.46 119.96 -11.61
C ALA A 247 -17.36 120.83 -12.87
N ARG A 248 -17.96 120.42 -14.00
CA ARG A 248 -18.05 121.24 -15.22
C ARG A 248 -18.88 122.49 -15.02
N ARG A 249 -20.08 122.40 -14.42
CA ARG A 249 -20.90 123.58 -14.11
C ARG A 249 -20.21 124.53 -13.12
N GLU A 250 -19.46 123.98 -12.17
CA GLU A 250 -18.69 124.75 -11.22
C GLU A 250 -17.47 125.42 -11.89
N ALA A 251 -16.79 124.71 -12.80
CA ALA A 251 -15.75 125.29 -13.65
C ALA A 251 -16.30 126.36 -14.60
N GLU A 252 -17.47 126.15 -15.21
CA GLU A 252 -18.16 127.16 -16.03
C GLU A 252 -18.55 128.38 -15.21
N ARG A 253 -19.02 128.22 -13.95
CA ARG A 253 -19.26 129.36 -13.05
C ARG A 253 -17.99 130.10 -12.69
N ILE A 254 -16.91 129.38 -12.37
CA ILE A 254 -15.62 130.00 -12.03
C ILE A 254 -15.07 130.74 -13.25
N ASN A 255 -15.17 130.17 -14.45
CA ASN A 255 -14.76 130.82 -15.68
C ASN A 255 -15.62 132.05 -15.99
N ALA A 256 -16.95 131.96 -15.86
CA ALA A 256 -17.83 133.12 -16.06
C ALA A 256 -17.60 134.22 -15.02
N ALA A 257 -17.33 133.86 -13.76
CA ALA A 257 -16.94 134.81 -12.72
C ALA A 257 -15.56 135.44 -13.00
N SER A 258 -14.61 134.65 -13.50
CA SER A 258 -13.27 135.12 -13.90
C SER A 258 -13.34 136.04 -15.12
N ASP A 259 -14.19 135.74 -16.10
CA ASP A 259 -14.42 136.58 -17.28
C ASP A 259 -15.10 137.90 -16.88
N GLN A 260 -16.05 137.87 -15.94
CA GLN A 260 -16.66 139.08 -15.38
C GLN A 260 -15.63 139.93 -14.61
N GLU A 261 -14.80 139.29 -13.77
CA GLU A 261 -13.72 139.98 -13.08
C GLU A 261 -12.69 140.56 -14.06
N GLN A 262 -12.40 139.89 -15.18
CA GLN A 262 -11.51 140.40 -16.22
C GLN A 262 -12.10 141.60 -16.97
N VAL A 263 -13.41 141.59 -17.25
CA VAL A 263 -14.11 142.74 -17.84
C VAL A 263 -14.11 143.92 -16.87
N GLU A 264 -14.41 143.70 -15.58
CA GLU A 264 -14.32 144.74 -14.55
C GLU A 264 -12.89 145.25 -14.36
N PHE A 265 -11.88 144.38 -14.45
CA PHE A 265 -10.47 144.78 -14.39
C PHE A 265 -10.07 145.61 -15.61
N ALA A 266 -10.56 145.25 -16.81
CA ALA A 266 -10.33 146.01 -18.03
C ALA A 266 -10.97 147.40 -17.95
N GLU A 267 -12.20 147.52 -17.45
CA GLU A 267 -12.87 148.80 -17.22
C GLU A 267 -12.14 149.67 -16.19
N ARG A 268 -11.69 149.09 -15.07
CA ARG A 268 -10.87 149.80 -14.07
C ARG A 268 -9.53 150.26 -14.65
N HIS A 269 -8.91 149.43 -15.50
CA HIS A 269 -7.66 149.76 -16.16
C HIS A 269 -7.83 150.88 -17.19
N GLU A 270 -8.95 150.90 -17.92
CA GLU A 270 -9.29 151.95 -18.89
C GLU A 270 -9.51 153.31 -18.19
N VAL A 271 -10.15 153.31 -17.01
CA VAL A 271 -10.32 154.50 -16.17
C VAL A 271 -8.97 155.01 -15.61
N VAL A 272 -8.08 154.10 -15.18
CA VAL A 272 -6.73 154.46 -14.70
C VAL A 272 -5.82 154.96 -15.83
N GLN A 273 -5.92 154.40 -17.04
CA GLN A 273 -5.21 154.89 -18.22
C GLN A 273 -5.71 156.25 -18.68
N GLN A 274 -7.02 156.52 -18.65
CA GLN A 274 -7.58 157.85 -18.93
C GLN A 274 -7.10 158.91 -17.93
N HIS A 275 -6.95 158.56 -16.63
CA HIS A 275 -6.35 159.45 -15.64
C HIS A 275 -4.84 159.64 -15.82
N LEU A 276 -4.10 158.61 -16.25
CA LEU A 276 -2.68 158.74 -16.55
C LEU A 276 -2.40 159.51 -17.85
N ASP A 277 -3.26 159.43 -18.88
CA ASP A 277 -3.12 160.23 -20.10
C ASP A 277 -3.50 161.69 -19.88
N HIS A 278 -4.47 161.97 -19.00
CA HIS A 278 -4.82 163.34 -18.60
C HIS A 278 -3.71 164.01 -17.76
N ILE A 279 -3.04 163.24 -16.90
CA ILE A 279 -1.90 163.71 -16.10
C ILE A 279 -0.63 163.82 -16.98
N LYS A 280 -0.41 162.90 -17.94
CA LYS A 280 0.69 162.99 -18.92
C LYS A 280 0.53 164.16 -19.89
N GLY A 281 -0.71 164.51 -20.27
CA GLY A 281 -0.99 165.70 -21.09
C GLY A 281 -0.75 167.03 -20.35
N THR A 282 -1.05 167.09 -19.05
CA THR A 282 -0.86 168.30 -18.24
C THR A 282 0.57 168.47 -17.73
N LEU A 283 1.36 167.39 -17.57
CA LEU A 283 2.79 167.46 -17.23
C LEU A 283 3.73 167.63 -18.44
N ALA A 284 3.32 167.30 -19.67
CA ALA A 284 4.09 167.65 -20.88
C ALA A 284 4.13 169.16 -21.16
N SER A 285 3.22 169.93 -20.53
CA SER A 285 3.07 171.39 -20.71
C SER A 285 4.09 172.23 -19.93
N LEU A 286 4.72 171.72 -18.88
CA LEU A 286 5.62 172.52 -18.05
C LEU A 286 7.01 171.87 -17.98
N THR A 287 7.70 172.03 -19.12
CA THR A 287 9.14 171.87 -19.45
C THR A 287 9.57 170.50 -19.99
N GLY A 288 9.97 170.45 -21.27
CA GLY A 288 10.48 169.23 -21.91
C GLY A 288 11.83 168.79 -21.36
N ALA A 289 11.83 167.92 -20.32
CA ALA A 289 12.87 166.95 -19.97
C ALA A 289 12.48 166.09 -18.75
N ALA A 290 12.61 164.77 -18.91
CA ALA A 290 13.05 163.71 -17.96
C ALA A 290 12.38 163.47 -16.58
N VAL A 291 12.47 162.19 -16.15
CA VAL A 291 12.17 161.58 -14.82
C VAL A 291 10.70 161.16 -14.63
N GLY A 292 10.33 159.93 -14.21
CA GLY A 292 11.07 158.75 -13.77
C GLY A 292 10.12 157.74 -13.09
N ALA A 293 10.68 156.59 -12.70
CA ALA A 293 10.13 155.54 -11.80
C ALA A 293 9.02 154.63 -12.42
N ILE A 294 9.01 153.30 -12.27
CA ILE A 294 9.37 152.44 -11.13
C ILE A 294 9.82 151.06 -11.64
N GLU A 295 10.88 150.54 -11.03
CA GLU A 295 11.32 149.14 -10.97
C GLU A 295 10.70 148.49 -9.71
N PRO A 296 10.26 147.22 -9.72
CA PRO A 296 10.97 146.19 -8.93
C PRO A 296 10.99 144.81 -9.64
N GLU A 297 11.98 143.93 -9.43
CA GLU A 297 12.28 143.15 -8.19
C GLU A 297 11.13 142.19 -7.80
N GLN A 298 11.35 140.87 -7.95
CA GLN A 298 11.83 139.93 -6.92
C GLN A 298 10.73 139.37 -5.99
N ALA A 299 10.55 138.05 -6.04
CA ALA A 299 10.32 137.12 -4.93
C ALA A 299 10.35 135.70 -5.54
N ALA A 300 11.40 134.88 -5.47
CA ALA A 300 12.10 134.37 -4.30
C ALA A 300 11.14 133.77 -3.26
N GLU A 301 10.95 132.45 -3.33
CA GLU A 301 10.93 131.60 -2.12
C GLU A 301 11.23 130.14 -2.49
N ALA A 302 12.44 129.70 -2.16
CA ALA A 302 12.71 128.36 -1.65
C ALA A 302 12.06 128.26 -0.23
N PRO A 303 11.77 127.09 0.38
CA PRO A 303 12.71 125.97 0.49
C PRO A 303 12.08 124.55 0.58
N GLY A 304 12.90 123.49 0.58
CA GLY A 304 12.56 122.24 1.31
C GLY A 304 12.72 122.47 2.83
N PRO A 305 12.69 121.49 3.75
CA PRO A 305 12.47 120.03 3.69
C PRO A 305 11.11 119.68 4.36
N VAL A 306 10.64 118.45 4.65
CA VAL A 306 11.11 117.44 5.62
C VAL A 306 10.25 116.17 5.46
N ARG A 307 10.89 115.00 5.53
CA ARG A 307 10.33 113.70 6.00
C ARG A 307 9.86 113.88 7.47
N PRO A 308 9.02 113.02 8.09
CA PRO A 308 9.34 111.58 8.21
C PRO A 308 8.15 110.61 8.39
N ALA A 309 8.51 109.32 8.46
CA ALA A 309 7.85 108.26 9.22
C ALA A 309 6.46 107.78 8.72
N ALA A 310 6.11 106.50 8.69
CA ALA A 310 6.69 105.31 9.27
C ALA A 310 6.18 104.07 8.51
N ALA A 311 7.04 103.07 8.33
CA ALA A 311 6.62 101.67 8.27
C ALA A 311 6.06 101.26 9.65
N PRO A 312 5.26 100.20 9.80
CA PRO A 312 5.78 98.82 9.75
C PRO A 312 4.74 97.86 9.11
N ALA A 313 4.92 96.57 8.87
CA ALA A 313 6.02 95.62 8.88
C ALA A 313 5.49 94.40 8.10
N PRO A 314 6.39 93.57 7.54
CA PRO A 314 6.08 92.19 7.20
C PRO A 314 6.02 91.37 8.49
N VAL A 315 5.09 90.42 8.58
CA VAL A 315 5.08 89.40 9.62
C VAL A 315 4.97 88.02 8.98
N ASP A 316 6.09 87.32 9.08
CA ASP A 316 6.19 85.88 9.05
C ASP A 316 5.41 85.24 10.20
N ALA A 317 4.82 84.08 9.92
CA ALA A 317 4.63 82.95 10.83
C ALA A 317 4.69 81.72 9.93
N GLU A 318 5.85 81.11 9.74
CA GLU A 318 6.41 80.02 10.56
C GLU A 318 5.40 78.94 10.97
N ALA A 319 5.83 77.71 10.66
CA ALA A 319 5.50 76.42 11.29
C ALA A 319 4.09 75.87 11.07
N ASP A 320 4.00 74.78 10.28
CA ASP A 320 3.95 73.47 10.94
C ASP A 320 4.37 72.32 10.00
N THR A 321 5.48 71.70 10.35
CA THR A 321 5.91 70.38 9.90
C THR A 321 5.02 69.32 10.53
N GLY A 322 4.05 68.83 9.78
CA GLY A 322 3.27 67.64 10.11
C GLY A 322 3.76 66.41 9.34
N GLU A 323 4.98 65.96 9.62
CA GLU A 323 5.39 64.59 9.36
C GLU A 323 4.62 63.70 10.35
N ILE A 324 3.56 63.03 9.88
CA ILE A 324 2.97 61.90 10.60
C ILE A 324 3.52 60.61 9.99
N ALA A 325 4.22 59.89 10.85
CA ALA A 325 4.86 58.62 10.66
C ALA A 325 3.95 57.55 10.01
N VAL A 326 4.49 56.88 8.99
CA VAL A 326 4.13 55.51 8.66
C VAL A 326 5.25 54.62 9.20
N VAL A 327 5.18 54.28 10.49
CA VAL A 327 5.98 53.19 11.06
C VAL A 327 5.10 52.41 12.05
N GLN A 328 4.80 51.17 11.62
CA GLN A 328 4.57 49.94 12.41
C GLN A 328 3.31 49.92 13.29
N ASP A 329 2.61 48.81 13.48
CA ASP A 329 3.08 47.43 13.56
C ASP A 329 1.89 46.46 13.50
N ALA A 330 2.23 45.17 13.40
CA ALA A 330 1.41 43.99 13.63
C ALA A 330 0.38 43.67 12.51
N SER A 331 0.40 42.51 11.89
CA SER A 331 0.58 41.22 12.55
C SER A 331 0.83 40.12 11.52
N SER A 332 1.72 39.19 11.88
CA SER A 332 1.58 37.73 11.76
C SER A 332 1.03 37.12 10.45
N ALA A 333 1.55 36.04 9.90
CA ALA A 333 2.61 35.11 10.22
C ALA A 333 2.46 34.01 9.15
N SER A 334 3.55 33.26 8.90
CA SER A 334 3.53 31.82 8.62
C SER A 334 2.68 31.32 7.43
N SER A 335 3.16 30.54 6.48
CA SER A 335 4.29 29.62 6.49
C SER A 335 4.41 29.11 5.06
N ALA A 336 5.64 29.07 4.58
CA ALA A 336 6.05 28.22 3.48
C ALA A 336 6.05 26.75 3.90
N SER A 337 6.17 25.89 2.88
CA SER A 337 6.62 24.50 2.92
C SER A 337 5.52 23.49 3.32
N SER A 338 5.35 22.35 2.65
CA SER A 338 6.39 21.52 2.03
C SER A 338 5.80 20.62 0.95
N ALA A 339 6.40 20.66 -0.23
CA ALA A 339 6.57 19.47 -1.06
C ALA A 339 7.81 18.74 -0.54
N SER A 340 7.75 17.42 -0.38
CA SER A 340 8.95 16.58 -0.44
C SER A 340 8.62 15.13 -0.71
N SER A 341 9.17 14.69 -1.83
CA SER A 341 9.32 13.35 -2.35
C SER A 341 10.18 12.46 -1.47
N ALA A 342 9.87 11.16 -1.51
CA ALA A 342 10.75 10.01 -1.79
C ALA A 342 12.15 9.83 -1.14
N SER A 343 12.45 8.53 -1.00
CA SER A 343 13.73 7.86 -0.65
C SER A 343 14.02 7.77 0.86
N SER A 344 14.57 6.70 1.39
CA SER A 344 15.58 5.78 0.85
C SER A 344 15.69 4.49 1.66
N ALA A 345 16.19 3.45 0.99
CA ALA A 345 16.71 2.22 1.57
C ALA A 345 18.06 2.40 2.31
N SER A 346 18.46 1.34 3.03
CA SER A 346 19.78 0.95 3.57
C SER A 346 19.81 0.88 5.11
N SER A 347 20.56 0.03 5.80
CA SER A 347 21.32 -1.21 5.57
C SER A 347 21.94 -1.56 6.93
N ALA A 348 22.03 -2.86 7.22
CA ALA A 348 23.10 -3.53 7.98
C ALA A 348 23.22 -3.46 9.52
N SER A 349 23.54 -4.67 10.06
CA SER A 349 24.51 -4.96 11.14
C SER A 349 24.05 -4.68 12.60
N SER A 350 24.29 -5.49 13.63
CA SER A 350 25.01 -6.76 13.86
C SER A 350 24.72 -7.26 15.29
N ALA A 351 25.07 -8.52 15.55
CA ALA A 351 25.67 -9.05 16.79
C ALA A 351 24.80 -9.64 17.93
N SER A 352 25.01 -10.95 18.10
CA SER A 352 25.30 -11.71 19.34
C SER A 352 24.33 -11.69 20.52
N SER A 353 23.88 -12.88 20.95
CA SER A 353 24.30 -13.53 22.22
C SER A 353 23.49 -14.81 22.47
N GLY A 354 24.16 -15.97 22.58
CA GLY A 354 23.67 -17.06 23.45
C GLY A 354 24.01 -16.74 24.92
N PRO A 355 23.81 -17.62 25.92
CA PRO A 355 23.60 -19.07 25.84
C PRO A 355 22.52 -19.62 26.83
N SER A 356 22.36 -20.96 26.86
CA SER A 356 22.17 -21.81 28.07
C SER A 356 21.03 -22.85 27.94
N GLY A 357 21.40 -24.15 27.92
CA GLY A 357 20.54 -25.24 28.43
C GLY A 357 20.59 -25.28 29.97
N PRO A 358 20.32 -26.42 30.67
CA PRO A 358 20.06 -27.79 30.19
C PRO A 358 18.86 -28.48 30.92
N SER A 359 18.48 -29.70 30.50
CA SER A 359 18.25 -30.88 31.39
C SER A 359 17.43 -31.99 30.69
N ALA A 360 18.08 -33.13 30.46
CA ALA A 360 17.48 -34.47 30.59
C ALA A 360 17.81 -34.98 32.02
N PRO A 361 17.31 -36.13 32.56
CA PRO A 361 17.70 -37.47 32.06
C PRO A 361 16.74 -38.68 32.37
N VAL A 362 17.21 -39.89 31.98
CA VAL A 362 16.96 -41.28 32.51
C VAL A 362 15.72 -42.05 31.96
N VAL A 363 15.75 -43.18 31.19
CA VAL A 363 16.44 -44.51 31.15
C VAL A 363 15.76 -45.56 32.10
N PRO A 364 15.73 -46.92 31.89
CA PRO A 364 15.49 -47.80 30.71
C PRO A 364 14.67 -49.13 30.98
N GLY A 365 14.35 -49.88 29.90
CA GLY A 365 14.39 -51.36 29.74
C GLY A 365 13.43 -52.29 30.54
N PRO A 366 13.45 -53.64 30.34
CA PRO A 366 13.94 -54.45 29.20
C PRO A 366 12.97 -55.58 28.74
N ALA A 367 13.37 -56.32 27.70
CA ALA A 367 12.79 -57.60 27.24
C ALA A 367 13.31 -58.81 28.06
N PRO A 368 12.72 -60.01 27.87
CA PRO A 368 13.51 -61.25 27.72
C PRO A 368 13.02 -62.15 26.55
N GLU A 369 13.93 -62.72 25.73
CA GLU A 369 14.41 -64.13 25.71
C GLU A 369 13.33 -65.15 25.26
N ALA A 370 13.39 -65.69 24.04
CA ALA A 370 14.19 -66.84 23.55
C ALA A 370 13.76 -68.19 24.17
N ASP A 371 13.12 -69.04 23.35
CA ASP A 371 13.19 -70.49 23.51
C ASP A 371 13.07 -71.19 22.15
N THR A 372 14.19 -71.79 21.75
CA THR A 372 14.33 -72.81 20.72
C THR A 372 13.97 -74.17 21.33
N THR A 373 12.99 -74.87 20.77
CA THR A 373 12.76 -76.29 21.09
C THR A 373 12.72 -77.11 19.80
N VAL A 374 13.68 -78.05 19.73
CA VAL A 374 13.78 -79.11 18.73
C VAL A 374 12.87 -80.28 19.15
N LEU A 375 12.01 -80.69 18.21
CA LEU A 375 11.31 -81.97 17.95
C LEU A 375 11.12 -83.03 19.06
N PRO A 376 10.01 -83.80 18.98
CA PRO A 376 10.17 -85.12 18.37
C PRO A 376 9.09 -85.47 17.33
N VAL A 377 9.55 -86.21 16.32
CA VAL A 377 8.72 -87.02 15.41
C VAL A 377 8.08 -88.15 16.22
N THR A 378 6.76 -88.21 16.22
CA THR A 378 6.01 -89.43 16.54
C THR A 378 5.18 -89.80 15.33
N SER A 379 5.59 -90.88 14.69
CA SER A 379 4.74 -91.72 13.86
C SER A 379 3.62 -92.30 14.72
N ASP A 380 2.38 -91.96 14.42
CA ASP A 380 1.25 -92.89 14.50
C ASP A 380 0.06 -92.27 13.76
N GLY A 381 -0.51 -93.06 12.85
CA GLY A 381 -1.62 -92.66 12.02
C GLY A 381 -2.94 -92.70 12.79
N GLU A 382 -3.72 -91.65 12.66
CA GLU A 382 -5.17 -91.75 12.71
C GLU A 382 -5.77 -90.56 11.96
N ALA A 383 -6.57 -90.85 10.93
CA ALA A 383 -7.22 -89.87 10.09
C ALA A 383 -8.31 -89.12 10.87
N PRO A 384 -8.38 -87.77 10.85
CA PRO A 384 -9.52 -87.07 11.39
C PRO A 384 -10.63 -86.96 10.34
N GLU A 385 -11.77 -87.60 10.62
CA GLU A 385 -13.05 -87.40 9.94
C GLU A 385 -13.46 -85.92 10.02
N PHE A 386 -13.65 -85.30 8.85
CA PHE A 386 -14.13 -83.94 8.72
C PHE A 386 -15.66 -83.94 8.67
N THR A 387 -16.32 -83.57 9.77
CA THR A 387 -17.78 -83.33 9.78
C THR A 387 -18.08 -81.97 9.14
N PRO A 388 -18.97 -81.87 8.14
CA PRO A 388 -19.30 -80.58 7.54
C PRO A 388 -20.19 -79.74 8.47
N GLY A 389 -19.66 -78.61 8.90
CA GLY A 389 -20.36 -77.59 9.68
C GLY A 389 -21.58 -77.04 8.94
N ARG A 390 -22.71 -77.13 9.63
CA ARG A 390 -24.05 -76.65 9.27
C ARG A 390 -24.07 -75.15 8.95
N VAL A 391 -24.56 -74.82 7.77
CA VAL A 391 -24.91 -73.46 7.31
C VAL A 391 -25.93 -72.82 8.28
N SER A 392 -25.55 -71.72 8.93
CA SER A 392 -26.50 -70.88 9.68
C SER A 392 -27.04 -69.78 8.78
N ALA A 393 -28.35 -69.82 8.57
CA ALA A 393 -29.10 -68.87 7.77
C ALA A 393 -29.34 -67.55 8.53
N ALA A 394 -29.21 -66.45 7.78
CA ALA A 394 -29.98 -65.20 7.76
C ALA A 394 -30.24 -64.36 9.05
N PRO A 395 -30.21 -63.01 8.95
CA PRO A 395 -30.26 -62.08 10.07
C PRO A 395 -31.69 -61.67 10.49
N PRO A 396 -31.93 -61.24 11.74
CA PRO A 396 -33.21 -60.63 12.10
C PRO A 396 -33.28 -59.14 11.74
N LYS A 397 -34.45 -58.74 11.22
CA LYS A 397 -34.90 -57.37 10.90
C LYS A 397 -35.43 -56.63 12.14
N PRO A 398 -35.61 -55.30 12.08
CA PRO A 398 -35.52 -54.38 13.23
C PRO A 398 -36.86 -54.13 13.94
N SER A 399 -36.80 -53.76 15.21
CA SER A 399 -37.91 -53.23 16.01
C SER A 399 -37.62 -51.80 16.47
N THR A 400 -38.59 -50.92 16.27
CA THR A 400 -38.66 -49.50 16.69
C THR A 400 -40.12 -49.23 17.13
N PRO A 401 -40.49 -48.23 17.96
CA PRO A 401 -39.91 -47.57 19.16
C PRO A 401 -40.86 -47.69 20.39
N PRO A 402 -40.69 -46.94 21.51
CA PRO A 402 -41.40 -45.65 21.62
C PRO A 402 -40.70 -44.53 22.45
N GLY A 403 -41.07 -43.27 22.15
CA GLY A 403 -41.38 -42.23 23.15
C GLY A 403 -40.28 -41.28 23.65
N GLU A 404 -40.37 -40.02 23.21
CA GLU A 404 -39.65 -38.77 23.56
C GLU A 404 -39.80 -38.29 25.03
N PRO A 405 -39.37 -37.06 25.43
CA PRO A 405 -38.08 -36.36 25.28
C PRO A 405 -37.55 -35.83 26.64
N VAL A 406 -36.27 -35.45 26.73
CA VAL A 406 -35.79 -34.56 27.81
C VAL A 406 -34.81 -33.52 27.25
N GLU A 407 -35.12 -32.26 27.54
CA GLU A 407 -34.33 -31.04 27.31
C GLU A 407 -33.02 -31.00 28.14
N GLY A 408 -32.08 -30.15 27.70
CA GLY A 408 -30.96 -29.67 28.54
C GLY A 408 -29.61 -29.79 27.84
N THR A 409 -29.20 -28.79 27.04
CA THR A 409 -28.33 -27.65 27.40
C THR A 409 -26.86 -27.83 27.00
N ASP A 410 -26.35 -26.75 26.42
CA ASP A 410 -24.97 -26.28 26.38
C ASP A 410 -24.04 -26.74 25.24
N ALA A 411 -24.08 -25.90 24.20
CA ALA A 411 -23.04 -25.70 23.22
C ALA A 411 -21.75 -25.18 23.89
N ALA A 412 -20.68 -25.98 23.78
CA ALA A 412 -19.31 -25.53 24.02
C ALA A 412 -18.54 -25.57 22.69
N THR A 413 -18.34 -24.38 22.13
CA THR A 413 -17.59 -24.07 20.91
C THR A 413 -16.13 -24.46 21.07
N ARG A 414 -15.67 -25.52 20.37
CA ARG A 414 -14.24 -25.85 20.29
C ARG A 414 -13.65 -25.29 19.00
N ILE A 415 -12.97 -24.16 19.13
CA ILE A 415 -12.19 -23.51 18.07
C ILE A 415 -10.93 -24.38 17.83
N ILE A 416 -10.83 -24.96 16.64
CA ILE A 416 -9.64 -25.66 16.15
C ILE A 416 -8.85 -24.66 15.29
N PRO A 417 -7.62 -24.26 15.65
CA PRO A 417 -6.80 -23.45 14.76
C PRO A 417 -6.34 -24.31 13.58
N LYS A 418 -6.71 -23.89 12.36
CA LYS A 418 -6.12 -24.40 11.12
C LYS A 418 -4.68 -23.92 11.02
N ILE A 419 -3.72 -24.83 11.10
CA ILE A 419 -2.34 -24.60 10.65
C ILE A 419 -2.36 -24.65 9.13
N VAL A 420 -2.12 -23.51 8.48
CA VAL A 420 -1.86 -23.44 7.05
C VAL A 420 -0.38 -23.75 6.86
N ILE A 421 -0.07 -24.91 6.30
CA ILE A 421 1.28 -25.22 5.80
C ILE A 421 1.38 -24.50 4.46
N VAL A 422 2.15 -23.41 4.43
CA VAL A 422 2.60 -22.78 3.20
C VAL A 422 3.78 -23.62 2.72
N ASP A 423 3.56 -24.32 1.62
CA ASP A 423 4.58 -25.07 0.89
C ASP A 423 5.42 -24.06 0.08
N ASP A 424 6.51 -23.59 0.68
CA ASP A 424 7.49 -22.75 0.01
C ASP A 424 8.31 -23.64 -0.94
N GLY A 425 7.73 -23.92 -2.12
CA GLY A 425 8.21 -24.86 -3.14
C GLY A 425 9.68 -24.68 -3.54
N SER A 426 10.57 -25.17 -2.70
CA SER A 426 12.01 -25.15 -2.88
C SER A 426 12.56 -26.54 -2.56
N ASP A 427 13.49 -26.93 -3.43
CA ASP A 427 14.27 -28.17 -3.47
C ASP A 427 13.71 -29.19 -4.47
N TYR A 428 14.47 -29.70 -5.45
CA TYR A 428 15.88 -30.07 -5.37
C TYR A 428 16.60 -29.86 -6.72
N ALA A 429 17.65 -29.05 -6.69
CA ALA A 429 18.70 -29.13 -7.69
C ALA A 429 19.52 -30.41 -7.43
N THR A 430 19.51 -31.33 -8.39
CA THR A 430 20.35 -32.53 -8.39
C THR A 430 21.71 -32.21 -9.00
N PRO A 431 22.85 -32.37 -8.29
CA PRO A 431 24.13 -32.53 -8.92
C PRO A 431 24.47 -34.02 -9.04
N HIS A 432 25.19 -34.38 -10.10
CA HIS A 432 25.79 -35.68 -10.41
C HIS A 432 24.98 -36.59 -11.34
N THR A 433 25.06 -36.31 -12.64
CA THR A 433 25.09 -37.38 -13.66
C THR A 433 26.46 -37.39 -14.33
N VAL A 434 27.11 -38.54 -14.24
CA VAL A 434 28.42 -38.87 -14.79
C VAL A 434 28.27 -39.08 -16.30
N ALA A 435 29.06 -38.37 -17.11
CA ALA A 435 29.12 -38.57 -18.54
C ALA A 435 29.90 -39.86 -18.88
N HIS A 436 29.21 -40.87 -19.41
CA HIS A 436 29.88 -41.97 -20.11
C HIS A 436 30.14 -41.57 -21.56
N ARG A 437 31.44 -41.43 -21.88
CA ARG A 437 31.99 -41.29 -23.22
C ARG A 437 31.88 -42.64 -23.93
N ARG A 438 31.10 -42.73 -25.01
CA ARG A 438 31.15 -43.87 -25.94
C ARG A 438 32.28 -43.65 -26.94
N THR A 439 33.20 -44.61 -27.00
CA THR A 439 33.95 -44.99 -28.20
C THR A 439 33.12 -45.94 -29.04
#